data_AF-A0A6V7JSC4-F1
#
_entry.id   AF-A0A6V7JSC4-F1
#
_cell.length_a   1.000
_cell.length_b   1.000
_cell.length_c   1.000
_cell.angle_alpha   90.00
_cell.angle_beta   90.00
_cell.angle_gamma   90.00
#
_symmetry.space_group_name_H-M   'P 1'
#
loop_
_entity.id
_entity.type
_entity.pdbx_description
1 polymer ?
#
loop_
_entity_poly.entity_id
_entity_poly.type
_entity_poly.pdbx_seq_one_letter_code
_entity_poly.pdbx_strand_id
1 'polypeptide(L)' 'RNAKVAVMGASGGIGQPLSLLLKQSPLVTELSLYDIVNTPGVAADLSHIDTHSKVTGYAGPEQLKDSLRGAQ' A
#
# COMPACT_ATOMS: atom_id res chain seq x y z
N ARG A 1 -15.89 -10.55 -0.81
CA ARG A 1 -15.62 -9.42 0.12
C ARG A 1 -14.35 -8.79 -0.37
N ASN A 2 -14.39 -7.52 -0.77
CA ASN A 2 -13.25 -6.80 -1.33
C ASN A 2 -12.72 -5.88 -0.22
N ALA A 3 -11.48 -6.11 0.24
CA ALA A 3 -10.90 -5.28 1.29
C ALA A 3 -9.91 -4.27 0.73
N LYS A 4 -10.09 -3.01 1.13
CA LYS A 4 -9.11 -1.95 0.93
C LYS A 4 -8.32 -1.75 2.21
N VAL A 5 -7.01 -1.94 2.14
CA VAL A 5 -6.10 -1.83 3.28
C VAL A 5 -5.11 -0.70 3.02
N ALA A 6 -4.86 0.10 4.05
CA ALA A 6 -3.83 1.14 4.03
C ALA A 6 -2.69 0.79 5.00
N VAL A 7 -1.44 0.93 4.53
CA VAL A 7 -0.23 0.73 5.35
C VAL A 7 0.43 2.08 5.59
N MET A 8 0.51 2.48 6.85
CA MET A 8 1.14 3.72 7.30
C MET A 8 2.58 3.44 7.73
N GLY A 9 3.56 4.05 7.06
CA GLY A 9 4.98 3.72 7.23
C GLY A 9 5.45 2.60 6.29
N ALA A 10 4.90 2.55 5.07
CA ALA A 10 5.12 1.47 4.11
C ALA A 10 6.57 1.38 3.58
N SER A 11 7.35 2.45 3.66
CA SER A 11 8.75 2.47 3.22
C SER A 11 9.73 2.01 4.30
N GLY A 12 9.27 1.78 5.53
CA GLY A 12 10.10 1.32 6.65
C GLY A 12 10.46 -0.17 6.58
N GLY A 13 11.39 -0.61 7.44
CA GLY A 13 11.87 -1.99 7.49
C GLY A 13 10.79 -3.05 7.81
N ILE A 14 9.71 -2.65 8.48
CA ILE A 14 8.53 -3.50 8.73
C ILE A 14 7.46 -3.27 7.65
N GLY A 15 7.28 -2.02 7.22
CA GLY A 15 6.26 -1.63 6.26
C GLY A 15 6.42 -2.34 4.92
N GLN A 16 7.64 -2.46 4.41
CA GLN A 16 7.91 -3.13 3.14
C GLN A 16 7.53 -4.63 3.15
N PRO A 17 8.05 -5.48 4.07
CA PRO A 17 7.66 -6.89 4.10
C PRO A 17 6.18 -7.08 4.43
N LEU A 18 5.59 -6.25 5.29
CA LEU A 18 4.14 -6.29 5.54
C LEU A 18 3.33 -6.01 4.27
N SER A 19 3.73 -4.99 3.51
CA SER A 19 3.07 -4.62 2.25
C SER A 19 3.18 -5.72 1.19
N LEU A 20 4.32 -6.43 1.15
CA LEU A 20 4.51 -7.60 0.31
C LEU A 20 3.54 -8.74 0.67
N LEU A 21 3.42 -9.07 1.96
CA LEU A 21 2.50 -10.10 2.43
C LEU A 21 1.04 -9.73 2.14
N LEU A 22 0.66 -8.45 2.33
CA LEU A 22 -0.68 -7.96 2.01
C LEU A 22 -0.97 -8.00 0.50
N LYS A 23 0.01 -7.68 -0.35
CA LYS A 23 -0.11 -7.77 -1.82
C LYS A 23 -0.39 -9.21 -2.27
N GLN A 24 0.11 -10.22 -1.56
CA GLN A 24 -0.13 -11.63 -1.85
C GLN A 24 -1.45 -12.17 -1.29
N SER A 25 -2.10 -11.45 -0.38
CA SER A 25 -3.33 -11.90 0.25
C SER A 25 -4.53 -11.80 -0.71
N PRO A 26 -5.29 -12.88 -0.94
CA PRO A 26 -6.51 -12.84 -1.77
C PRO A 26 -7.66 -12.08 -1.09
N LEU A 27 -7.50 -11.73 0.19
CA LEU A 27 -8.49 -10.94 0.93
C LEU A 27 -8.40 -9.45 0.60
N VAL A 28 -7.25 -8.99 0.08
CA VAL A 28 -7.01 -7.58 -0.24
C VAL A 28 -7.23 -7.36 -1.73
N THR A 29 -8.03 -6.37 -2.08
CA THR A 29 -8.29 -5.98 -3.47
C THR A 29 -7.69 -4.62 -3.81
N GLU A 30 -7.49 -3.77 -2.80
CA GLU A 30 -6.80 -2.49 -2.93
C GLU A 30 -5.82 -2.32 -1.76
N LEU A 31 -4.57 -1.95 -2.08
CA LEU A 31 -3.50 -1.69 -1.13
C LEU A 31 -2.99 -0.26 -1.30
N SER A 32 -3.31 0.61 -0.35
CA SER A 32 -2.75 1.95 -0.25
C SER A 32 -1.47 1.91 0.58
N LEU A 33 -0.37 2.39 0.03
CA LEU A 33 0.90 2.52 0.75
C LEU A 33 1.15 3.99 1.04
N TYR A 34 1.45 4.33 2.29
CA TYR A 34 1.77 5.69 2.67
C TYR A 34 3.07 5.73 3.49
N ASP A 35 3.87 6.76 3.23
CA ASP A 35 5.02 7.13 4.03
C ASP A 35 5.34 8.62 3.77
N ILE A 36 6.24 9.20 4.56
CA ILE A 36 6.70 10.57 4.36
C ILE A 36 7.57 10.66 3.09
N VAL A 37 8.36 9.60 2.82
CA VAL A 37 9.29 9.53 1.68
C VAL A 37 9.30 8.13 1.04
N ASN A 38 9.77 8.05 -0.20
CA ASN A 38 10.09 6.81 -0.94
C ASN A 38 8.93 5.85 -1.27
N THR A 39 7.71 6.13 -0.81
CA THR A 39 6.54 5.26 -1.05
C THR A 39 6.22 4.98 -2.54
N PRO A 40 6.40 5.94 -3.47
CA PRO A 40 6.14 5.67 -4.89
C PRO A 40 7.01 4.54 -5.46
N GLY A 41 8.25 4.40 -4.98
CA GLY A 41 9.14 3.30 -5.38
C GLY A 41 8.65 1.96 -4.88
N VAL A 42 8.30 1.88 -3.58
CA VAL A 42 7.76 0.65 -2.98
C VAL A 42 6.45 0.22 -3.66
N ALA A 43 5.58 1.19 -3.99
CA ALA A 43 4.34 0.91 -4.70
C ALA A 43 4.59 0.39 -6.12
N ALA A 44 5.55 0.97 -6.84
CA ALA A 44 5.94 0.50 -8.17
C ALA A 44 6.47 -0.94 -8.11
N ASP A 45 7.36 -1.24 -7.18
CA ASP A 45 7.94 -2.59 -7.01
C ASP A 45 6.84 -3.63 -6.74
N LEU A 46 5.92 -3.34 -5.81
CA LEU A 46 4.83 -4.24 -5.47
C LEU A 46 3.77 -4.36 -6.58
N SER A 47 3.61 -3.34 -7.42
CA SER A 47 2.64 -3.36 -8.53
C SER A 47 2.96 -4.41 -9.61
N HIS A 48 4.22 -4.83 -9.72
CA HIS A 48 4.66 -5.86 -10.68
C HIS A 48 4.31 -7.29 -10.24
N ILE A 49 3.90 -7.49 -8.99
CA ILE A 49 3.54 -8.81 -8.48
C ILE A 49 2.17 -9.20 -9.04
N ASP A 50 2.13 -10.34 -9.73
CA ASP A 50 0.94 -10.90 -10.40
C ASP A 50 -0.10 -11.43 -9.40
N THR A 51 -0.76 -10.50 -8.72
CA THR A 51 -1.90 -10.77 -7.84
C THR A 51 -2.99 -9.74 -8.11
N HIS A 52 -4.23 -10.09 -7.76
CA HIS A 52 -5.41 -9.29 -8.08
C HIS A 52 -5.44 -7.89 -7.45
N SER A 53 -4.72 -7.67 -6.33
CA SER A 53 -4.83 -6.43 -5.58
C SER A 53 -4.16 -5.24 -6.30
N LYS A 54 -4.85 -4.11 -6.37
CA LYS A 54 -4.30 -2.88 -6.94
C LYS A 54 -3.49 -2.12 -5.89
N VAL A 55 -2.26 -1.74 -6.22
CA VAL A 55 -1.37 -0.97 -5.32
C VAL A 55 -1.36 0.50 -5.72
N THR A 56 -1.46 1.41 -4.74
CA THR A 56 -1.28 2.86 -4.94
C THR A 56 -0.33 3.41 -3.89
N GLY A 57 0.67 4.17 -4.31
CA GLY A 57 1.62 4.83 -3.40
C GLY A 57 1.24 6.29 -3.14
N TYR A 58 1.36 6.70 -1.88
CA TYR A 58 1.12 8.05 -1.39
C TYR A 58 2.33 8.53 -0.59
N ALA A 59 2.75 9.77 -0.81
CA ALA A 59 3.88 10.38 -0.13
C ALA A 59 3.54 11.79 0.35
N GLY A 60 4.15 12.19 1.46
CA GLY A 60 4.01 13.53 2.00
C GLY A 60 2.71 13.76 2.80
N PRO A 61 2.71 14.69 3.77
CA PRO A 61 1.57 14.96 4.65
C PRO A 61 0.27 15.28 3.91
N GLU A 62 0.36 15.89 2.73
CA GLU A 62 -0.77 16.30 1.89
C GLU A 62 -1.55 15.10 1.32
N GLN A 63 -0.90 13.95 1.13
CA GLN A 63 -1.53 12.75 0.56
C GLN A 63 -2.06 11.78 1.63
N LEU A 64 -1.82 12.06 2.91
CA LEU A 64 -2.27 11.24 4.04
C LEU A 64 -3.79 10.99 4.03
N LYS A 65 -4.57 12.03 3.73
CA LYS A 65 -6.04 11.91 3.73
C LYS A 65 -6.53 11.00 2.60
N ASP A 66 -5.82 11.03 1.47
CA ASP A 66 -6.18 10.24 0.29
C ASP A 66 -5.77 8.78 0.43
N SER A 67 -4.65 8.49 1.11
CA SER A 67 -4.20 7.12 1.36
C SER A 67 -5.19 6.32 2.21
N LEU A 68 -5.85 6.98 3.16
CA LEU A 68 -6.84 6.38 4.07
C LEU A 68 -8.26 6.30 3.50
N ARG A 69 -8.53 6.93 2.36
CA ARG A 69 -9.90 7.07 1.85
C ARG A 69 -10.50 5.70 1.50
N GLY A 70 -11.53 5.31 2.24
CA GLY A 70 -12.25 4.05 2.04
C GLY A 70 -11.48 2.80 2.51
N ALA A 71 -10.37 2.97 3.24
CA ALA A 71 -9.74 1.85 3.95
C ALA A 71 -10.67 1.33 5.04
N GLN A 72 -10.67 0.01 5.25
CA GLN A 72 -11.48 -0.68 6.26
C GLN A 72 -10.77 -0.81 7.60
#